data_AF-A0A5R8MEG1-F1
#
_entry.id   AF-A0A5R8MEG1-F1
#
_cell.length_a   1.000
_cell.length_b   1.000
_cell.length_c   1.000
_cell.angle_alpha   90.00
_cell.angle_beta   90.00
_cell.angle_gamma   90.00
#
_symmetry.space_group_name_H-M   'P 1'
#
loop_
_entity.id
_entity.type
_entity.pdbx_description
1 polymer ?
#
loop_
_entity_poly.entity_id
_entity_poly.type
_entity_poly.pdbx_seq_one_letter_code
_entity_poly.pdbx_strand_id
1 'polypeptide(L)'
;MSVDIGMDIIATKNNKLFSLQVKTSNLLSGNSYVFDMRKVSLERDYAGNVFYVFVMIHSNGLRSALILTANKIDELIDSNAIKEIKSHEKFRVTLKIRKEKIYIGTLDNPIDYYWNNWNIIK
;
A
#
# COMPACT_ATOMS: atom_id res chain seq x y z
N MET A 1 -25.37 10.18 -1.22
CA MET A 1 -24.81 10.31 0.14
C MET A 1 -23.38 10.80 0.00
N SER A 2 -23.06 11.98 0.57
CA SER A 2 -21.70 12.51 0.60
C SER A 2 -20.84 11.60 1.47
N VAL A 3 -19.98 10.80 0.84
CA VAL A 3 -18.98 10.01 1.57
C VAL A 3 -17.84 10.96 1.89
N ASP A 4 -17.49 11.14 3.15
CA ASP A 4 -16.34 11.96 3.54
C ASP A 4 -15.09 11.52 2.76
N ILE A 5 -14.55 12.45 1.98
CA ILE A 5 -13.43 12.28 1.07
C ILE A 5 -12.19 12.78 1.81
N GLY A 6 -11.21 11.92 2.05
CA GLY A 6 -10.02 12.31 2.80
C GLY A 6 -8.80 11.44 2.55
N MET A 7 -7.67 11.97 2.98
CA MET A 7 -6.42 11.24 3.18
C MET A 7 -6.33 10.88 4.67
N ASP A 8 -5.74 9.73 5.01
CA ASP A 8 -5.66 9.31 6.42
C ASP A 8 -4.71 10.22 7.21
N ILE A 9 -3.59 10.62 6.60
CA ILE A 9 -2.61 11.53 7.20
C ILE A 9 -2.16 12.55 6.15
N ILE A 10 -2.13 13.82 6.53
CA ILE A 10 -1.47 14.88 5.77
C ILE A 10 -0.34 15.43 6.64
N ALA A 11 0.85 15.53 6.06
CA ALA A 11 2.04 16.03 6.72
C ALA A 11 2.76 17.05 5.83
N THR A 12 3.49 17.96 6.47
CA THR A 12 4.29 18.97 5.74
C THR A 12 5.72 18.89 6.22
N LYS A 13 6.67 18.86 5.29
CA LYS A 13 8.11 18.86 5.59
C LYS A 13 8.85 19.64 4.52
N ASN A 14 9.73 20.55 4.91
CA ASN A 14 10.50 21.40 3.97
C ASN A 14 9.59 22.10 2.92
N ASN A 15 8.45 22.65 3.36
CA ASN A 15 7.42 23.28 2.52
C ASN A 15 6.80 22.38 1.44
N LYS A 16 6.98 21.07 1.53
CA LYS A 16 6.29 20.09 0.69
C LYS A 16 5.17 19.41 1.47
N LEU A 17 4.05 19.19 0.80
CA LEU A 17 2.91 18.45 1.32
C LEU A 17 3.05 16.95 0.99
N PHE A 18 2.81 16.12 1.98
CA PHE A 18 2.83 14.67 1.90
C PHE A 18 1.48 14.13 2.35
N SER A 19 0.92 13.25 1.54
CA SER A 19 -0.40 12.67 1.77
C SER A 19 -0.22 11.16 1.90
N LEU A 20 -0.53 10.59 3.06
CA LEU A 20 -0.32 9.16 3.33
C LEU A 20 -1.66 8.47 3.52
N GLN A 21 -1.89 7.43 2.72
CA GLN A 21 -2.99 6.51 2.88
C GLN A 21 -2.50 5.26 3.61
N VAL A 22 -3.13 4.92 4.73
CA VAL A 22 -2.70 3.83 5.60
C VAL A 22 -3.72 2.69 5.54
N LYS A 23 -3.23 1.47 5.33
CA LYS A 23 -4.03 0.25 5.40
C LYS A 23 -3.33 -0.75 6.30
N THR A 24 -4.10 -1.43 7.14
CA THR A 24 -3.56 -2.38 8.11
C THR A 24 -4.13 -3.77 7.85
N SER A 25 -3.29 -4.80 7.98
CA SER A 25 -3.69 -6.20 7.85
C SER A 25 -2.92 -7.08 8.83
N ASN A 26 -3.62 -8.08 9.37
CA ASN A 26 -3.01 -9.10 10.21
C ASN A 26 -2.42 -10.21 9.34
N LEU A 27 -1.41 -10.91 9.85
CA LEU A 27 -0.85 -12.09 9.20
C LEU A 27 -1.95 -13.14 9.00
N LEU A 28 -2.19 -13.50 7.74
CA LEU A 28 -3.07 -14.59 7.35
C LEU A 28 -2.29 -15.90 7.24
N SER A 29 -3.03 -17.00 7.10
CA SER A 29 -2.44 -18.31 6.81
C SER A 29 -1.54 -18.25 5.55
N GLY A 30 -0.43 -18.99 5.59
CA GLY A 30 0.51 -19.06 4.46
C GLY A 30 1.44 -17.85 4.32
N ASN A 31 1.73 -17.13 5.41
CA ASN A 31 2.63 -15.97 5.46
C ASN A 31 2.26 -14.84 4.49
N SER A 32 0.96 -14.52 4.46
CA SER A 32 0.42 -13.52 3.55
C SER A 32 -0.36 -12.43 4.26
N TYR A 33 -0.47 -11.28 3.61
CA TYR A 33 -1.28 -10.15 4.04
C TYR A 33 -2.13 -9.70 2.86
N VAL A 34 -3.38 -9.35 3.13
CA VAL A 34 -4.31 -8.87 2.12
C VAL A 34 -4.85 -7.51 2.53
N PHE A 35 -4.82 -6.57 1.60
CA PHE A 35 -5.35 -5.23 1.76
C PHE A 35 -6.27 -4.91 0.58
N ASP A 36 -7.38 -4.24 0.87
CA ASP A 36 -8.31 -3.75 -0.14
C ASP A 36 -8.27 -2.22 -0.18
N MET A 37 -8.09 -1.66 -1.37
CA MET A 37 -8.15 -0.24 -1.66
C MET A 37 -9.33 0.03 -2.57
N ARG A 38 -10.04 1.14 -2.35
CA ARG A 38 -11.15 1.52 -3.25
C ARG A 38 -10.57 2.13 -4.52
N LYS A 39 -11.12 1.76 -5.69
CA LYS A 39 -10.70 2.30 -6.98
C LYS A 39 -10.80 3.84 -7.02
N VAL A 40 -11.92 4.37 -6.54
CA VAL A 40 -12.14 5.82 -6.39
C VAL A 40 -11.14 6.52 -5.47
N SER A 41 -10.36 5.82 -4.63
CA SER A 41 -9.31 6.43 -3.81
C SER A 41 -7.98 6.56 -4.55
N LEU A 42 -7.77 5.78 -5.60
CA LEU A 42 -6.56 5.81 -6.44
C LEU A 42 -6.70 6.80 -7.59
N GLU A 43 -7.88 6.89 -8.19
CA GLU A 43 -8.17 7.79 -9.33
C GLU A 43 -8.29 9.27 -8.93
N ARG A 44 -8.00 9.63 -7.68
CA ARG A 44 -8.10 11.00 -7.20
C ARG A 44 -6.77 11.71 -7.36
N ASP A 45 -6.82 12.83 -8.06
CA ASP A 45 -5.72 13.79 -8.12
C ASP A 45 -5.59 14.53 -6.79
N TYR A 46 -4.84 13.95 -5.85
CA TYR A 46 -4.42 14.65 -4.64
C TYR A 46 -3.23 15.56 -4.96
N ALA A 47 -3.30 16.83 -4.58
CA ALA A 47 -2.15 17.73 -4.65
C ALA A 47 -1.05 17.25 -3.68
N GLY A 48 0.19 17.14 -4.17
CA GLY A 48 1.37 16.78 -3.35
C GLY A 48 1.87 15.34 -3.54
N ASN A 49 2.82 14.93 -2.69
CA ASN A 49 3.43 13.60 -2.79
C ASN A 49 2.56 12.56 -2.05
N VAL A 50 1.91 11.66 -2.80
CA VAL A 50 1.03 10.62 -2.25
C VAL A 50 1.79 9.31 -2.00
N PHE A 51 1.62 8.74 -0.81
CA PHE A 51 2.18 7.45 -0.41
C PHE A 51 1.13 6.52 0.16
N TYR A 52 1.28 5.24 -0.13
CA TYR A 52 0.47 4.15 0.40
C TYR A 52 1.31 3.37 1.40
N VAL A 53 0.84 3.29 2.64
CA VAL A 53 1.50 2.61 3.75
C VAL A 53 0.69 1.39 4.15
N PHE A 54 1.20 0.20 3.83
CA PHE A 54 0.60 -1.07 4.21
C PHE A 54 1.25 -1.60 5.48
N VAL A 55 0.57 -1.41 6.61
CA VAL A 55 0.99 -1.87 7.93
C VAL A 55 0.64 -3.35 8.09
N MET A 56 1.67 -4.16 8.27
CA MET A 56 1.59 -5.60 8.49
C MET A 56 1.76 -5.90 9.98
N ILE A 57 0.76 -6.51 10.59
CA ILE A 57 0.81 -6.97 11.99
C ILE A 57 1.20 -8.45 12.00
N HIS A 58 2.39 -8.76 12.51
CA HIS A 58 2.92 -10.12 12.60
C HIS A 58 2.28 -10.91 13.76
N SER A 59 2.39 -12.24 13.73
CA SER A 59 1.82 -13.13 14.76
C SER A 59 2.38 -12.87 16.17
N ASN A 60 3.62 -12.39 16.26
CA ASN A 60 4.26 -11.99 17.52
C ASN A 60 3.90 -10.57 17.99
N GLY A 61 2.95 -9.90 17.33
CA GLY A 61 2.52 -8.54 17.65
C GLY A 61 3.44 -7.43 17.12
N LEU A 62 4.60 -7.77 16.54
CA LEU A 62 5.45 -6.79 15.86
C LEU A 62 4.74 -6.21 14.64
N ARG A 63 5.15 -5.01 14.25
CA ARG A 63 4.61 -4.30 13.08
C ARG A 63 5.73 -3.99 12.10
N SER A 64 5.44 -4.16 10.82
CA SER A 64 6.27 -3.63 9.73
C SER A 64 5.38 -2.92 8.72
N ALA A 65 5.99 -2.15 7.82
CA ALA A 65 5.27 -1.38 6.81
C ALA A 65 5.88 -1.57 5.43
N LEU A 66 5.05 -1.69 4.41
CA LEU A 66 5.46 -1.50 3.02
C LEU A 66 5.02 -0.10 2.59
N ILE A 67 5.96 0.75 2.18
CA ILE A 67 5.70 2.15 1.82
C ILE A 67 5.87 2.31 0.30
N LEU A 68 4.81 2.58 -0.44
CA LEU A 68 4.84 2.75 -1.89
C LEU A 68 4.44 4.17 -2.29
N THR A 69 5.05 4.70 -3.35
CA THR A 69 4.57 5.93 -4.00
C THR A 69 3.34 5.65 -4.85
N ALA A 70 2.50 6.66 -5.11
CA ALA A 70 1.38 6.53 -6.04
C ALA A 70 1.81 5.95 -7.40
N ASN A 71 2.85 6.51 -8.03
CA ASN A 71 3.37 6.00 -9.31
C ASN A 71 3.74 4.50 -9.26
N LYS A 72 4.25 4.02 -8.12
CA LYS A 72 4.59 2.61 -7.97
C LYS A 72 3.33 1.75 -7.84
N ILE A 73 2.29 2.25 -7.19
CA ILE A 73 1.00 1.57 -7.15
C ILE A 73 0.43 1.44 -8.57
N ASP A 74 0.48 2.51 -9.37
CA ASP A 74 0.00 2.48 -10.77
C ASP A 74 0.76 1.44 -11.60
N GLU A 75 2.09 1.43 -11.52
CA GLU A 75 2.94 0.42 -12.18
C GLU A 75 2.56 -1.02 -11.77
N LEU A 76 2.23 -1.22 -10.49
CA LEU A 76 1.85 -2.53 -9.95
C LEU A 76 0.42 -2.93 -10.34
N ILE A 77 -0.47 -1.97 -10.59
CA ILE A 77 -1.79 -2.21 -11.16
C ILE A 77 -1.65 -2.59 -12.64
N ASP A 78 -0.87 -1.82 -13.41
CA ASP A 78 -0.65 -2.04 -14.85
C ASP A 78 0.00 -3.39 -15.14
N SER A 79 0.96 -3.79 -14.31
CA SER A 79 1.60 -5.12 -14.36
C SER A 79 0.73 -6.25 -13.78
N ASN A 80 -0.49 -5.95 -13.33
CA ASN A 80 -1.45 -6.90 -12.73
C ASN A 80 -0.94 -7.60 -11.45
N ALA A 81 0.07 -7.01 -10.78
CA ALA A 81 0.54 -7.47 -9.47
C ALA A 81 -0.45 -7.09 -8.35
N ILE A 82 -1.10 -5.93 -8.49
CA ILE A 82 -2.28 -5.52 -7.72
C ILE A 82 -3.51 -5.84 -8.56
N LYS A 83 -4.43 -6.64 -8.01
CA LYS A 83 -5.57 -7.17 -8.77
C LYS A 83 -6.80 -6.29 -8.63
N GLU A 84 -7.41 -5.92 -9.74
CA GLU A 84 -8.73 -5.30 -9.75
C GLU A 84 -9.83 -6.34 -9.47
N ILE A 85 -10.66 -6.09 -8.46
CA ILE A 85 -11.85 -6.87 -8.13
C ILE A 85 -13.07 -6.12 -8.67
N LYS A 86 -13.44 -6.44 -9.91
CA LYS A 86 -14.50 -5.74 -10.67
C LYS A 86 -15.85 -5.73 -9.95
N SER A 87 -16.18 -6.78 -9.21
CA SER A 87 -17.47 -6.88 -8.49
C SER A 87 -17.62 -5.89 -7.34
N HIS A 88 -16.53 -5.26 -6.87
CA HIS A 88 -16.55 -4.42 -5.68
C HIS A 88 -15.84 -3.07 -5.85
N GLU A 89 -15.46 -2.69 -7.08
CA GLU A 89 -14.71 -1.45 -7.38
C GLU A 89 -13.49 -1.24 -6.47
N LYS A 90 -12.74 -2.33 -6.25
CA LYS A 90 -11.59 -2.36 -5.34
C LYS A 90 -10.37 -2.94 -6.02
N PHE A 91 -9.21 -2.48 -5.60
CA PHE A 91 -7.93 -3.11 -5.88
C PHE A 91 -7.48 -3.91 -4.66
N ARG A 92 -7.01 -5.13 -4.89
CA ARG A 92 -6.51 -6.03 -3.87
C ARG A 92 -5.00 -6.16 -3.97
N VAL A 93 -4.35 -5.79 -2.88
CA VAL A 93 -2.92 -5.96 -2.65
C VAL A 93 -2.71 -7.23 -1.83
N THR A 94 -1.98 -8.19 -2.39
CA THR A 94 -1.56 -9.40 -1.67
C THR A 94 -0.07 -9.33 -1.45
N LEU A 95 0.38 -9.31 -0.20
CA LEU A 95 1.79 -9.39 0.14
C LEU A 95 2.11 -10.78 0.67
N LYS A 96 3.29 -11.31 0.32
CA LYS A 96 3.80 -12.58 0.84
C LYS A 96 5.22 -12.41 1.35
N ILE A 97 5.49 -12.96 2.53
CA ILE A 97 6.85 -12.97 3.10
C ILE A 97 7.45 -14.37 2.95
N ARG A 98 8.60 -14.46 2.29
CA ARG A 98 9.37 -15.71 2.13
C ARG A 98 10.87 -15.44 2.17
N LYS A 99 11.60 -16.19 3.00
CA LYS A 99 13.07 -16.08 3.15
C LYS A 99 13.52 -14.62 3.35
N GLU A 100 12.87 -13.92 4.27
CA GLU A 100 13.14 -12.51 4.61
C GLU A 100 12.95 -11.52 3.46
N LYS A 101 12.23 -11.93 2.42
CA LYS A 101 11.81 -11.07 1.32
C LYS A 101 10.29 -10.94 1.26
N ILE A 102 9.83 -9.78 0.85
CA ILE A 102 8.44 -9.43 0.58
C ILE A 102 8.19 -9.39 -0.92
N TYR A 103 7.08 -10.00 -1.30
CA TYR A 103 6.61 -10.09 -2.68
C TYR A 103 5.19 -9.56 -2.77
N ILE A 104 4.83 -9.01 -3.92
CA ILE A 104 3.48 -8.50 -4.18
C ILE A 104 2.79 -9.26 -5.32
N GLY A 105 1.57 -9.72 -5.06
CA GLY A 105 0.78 -10.53 -5.99
C GLY A 105 1.35 -11.94 -6.12
N THR A 106 2.31 -12.13 -7.03
CA THR A 106 3.05 -13.37 -7.26
C THR A 106 4.40 -13.36 -6.55
N LEU A 107 5.12 -14.48 -6.56
CA LEU A 107 6.47 -14.58 -5.97
C LEU A 107 7.58 -14.08 -6.90
N ASP A 108 7.23 -13.66 -8.12
CA ASP A 108 8.17 -13.17 -9.12
C ASP A 108 8.37 -11.64 -9.04
N ASN A 109 7.62 -10.98 -8.14
CA ASN A 109 7.63 -9.53 -7.96
C ASN A 109 8.15 -9.16 -6.55
N PRO A 110 9.46 -9.26 -6.31
CA PRO A 110 10.06 -8.81 -5.05
C PRO A 110 9.92 -7.30 -4.92
N ILE A 111 9.57 -6.84 -3.71
CA ILE A 111 9.37 -5.42 -3.41
C ILE A 111 10.08 -4.98 -2.12
N ASP A 112 11.13 -5.72 -1.77
CA ASP A 112 11.94 -5.60 -0.55
C ASP A 112 12.45 -4.19 -0.28
N TYR A 113 12.83 -3.47 -1.33
CA TYR A 113 13.34 -2.10 -1.22
C TYR A 113 12.40 -1.15 -0.48
N TYR A 114 11.09 -1.41 -0.54
CA TYR A 114 10.05 -0.57 0.06
C TYR A 114 9.66 -1.03 1.47
N TRP A 115 10.21 -2.15 1.96
CA TRP A 115 9.90 -2.70 3.27
C TRP A 115 10.62 -1.93 4.37
N ASN A 116 9.86 -1.32 5.28
CA ASN A 116 10.31 -0.43 6.36
C ASN A 116 11.21 0.73 5.90
N ASN A 117 11.20 1.06 4.60
CA ASN A 117 12.04 2.10 4.04
C ASN A 117 11.33 3.46 4.06
N TRP A 118 11.23 4.06 5.25
CA TRP A 118 10.61 5.38 5.47
C TRP A 118 11.36 6.53 4.78
N ASN A 119 12.62 6.31 4.38
CA ASN A 119 13.42 7.30 3.67
C ASN A 119 12.91 7.59 2.26
N ILE A 120 11.92 6.85 1.76
CA ILE A 120 11.26 7.12 0.47
C ILE A 120 10.41 8.40 0.55
N ILE A 121 9.94 8.78 1.73
CA ILE A 121 9.18 10.02 1.96
C ILE A 121 10.18 11.16 2.21
N LYS A 122 10.51 11.93 1.15
CA LYS A 122 11.53 13.01 1.18
C LYS A 122 11.01 14.40 0.86
#